data_AF-A0A4Q1FR46-F1
#
_entry.id   AF-A0A4Q1FR46-F1
#
_cell.length_a   1.000
_cell.length_b   1.000
_cell.length_c   1.000
_cell.angle_alpha   90.00
_cell.angle_beta   90.00
_cell.angle_gamma   90.00
#
_symmetry.space_group_name_H-M   'P 1'
#
loop_
_entity.id
_entity.type
_entity.pdbx_description
1 polymer ?
#
loop_
_entity_poly.entity_id
_entity_poly.type
_entity_poly.pdbx_seq_one_letter_code
_entity_poly.pdbx_strand_id
1 'polypeptide(L)'
;MFFILVFLFSGVKAQTLTITNNTDSPIIVKNGKKEVTLNNRGKKEFTETDKISITIPNDLNQNINLFLEPTEKLNIAVEKGNKFVYTGDRAKLHEYLNEKLNIDTFGKINTYEQIGQKKNHGELEKVSELLLMDVLNKTGLPNIVVSSEDKISIRRLKNYIKYNWLYTIFPTLDRGETSFKKEVINYYFKKYIEKDIPKFSCTTTFHYNVIEILAKNKSLLPAELPTYPIVEHTDDDNLNKYLPQNCQKQYFQEKYNYLEHINGHNKEYYKKVLREKFNEE
;
A
#
# COMPACT_ATOMS: atom_id res chain seq x y z
N MET A 1 -18.27 51.92 -9.18
CA MET A 1 -18.00 50.82 -10.14
C MET A 1 -17.57 49.61 -9.32
N PHE A 2 -18.48 48.65 -9.13
CA PHE A 2 -18.35 47.52 -8.22
C PHE A 2 -17.65 46.37 -8.98
N PHE A 3 -16.43 46.03 -8.61
CA PHE A 3 -15.78 44.79 -9.06
C PHE A 3 -16.39 43.63 -8.27
N ILE A 4 -17.45 43.04 -8.80
CA ILE A 4 -17.97 41.78 -8.29
C ILE A 4 -16.94 40.70 -8.62
N LEU A 5 -16.28 40.19 -7.58
CA LEU A 5 -15.53 38.93 -7.61
C LEU A 5 -16.48 37.83 -8.09
N VAL A 6 -16.34 37.44 -9.35
CA VAL A 6 -16.81 36.13 -9.79
C VAL A 6 -15.75 35.13 -9.34
N PHE A 7 -15.87 34.67 -8.09
CA PHE A 7 -15.34 33.36 -7.74
C PHE A 7 -16.04 32.36 -8.65
N LEU A 8 -15.41 32.05 -9.78
CA LEU A 8 -15.62 30.80 -10.48
C LEU A 8 -15.25 29.70 -9.49
N PHE A 9 -16.23 29.27 -8.69
CA PHE A 9 -16.22 27.95 -8.08
C PHE A 9 -16.26 26.95 -9.23
N SER A 10 -15.12 26.78 -9.89
CA SER A 10 -14.81 25.58 -10.65
C SER A 10 -14.97 24.45 -9.66
N GLY A 11 -16.17 23.86 -9.64
CA GLY A 11 -16.50 22.75 -8.77
C GLY A 11 -15.38 21.74 -8.90
N VAL A 12 -14.60 21.59 -7.83
CA VAL A 12 -13.50 20.64 -7.77
C VAL A 12 -14.17 19.29 -7.93
N LYS A 13 -14.18 18.77 -9.17
CA LYS A 13 -14.74 17.47 -9.47
C LYS A 13 -13.88 16.47 -8.70
N ALA A 14 -14.44 15.93 -7.63
CA ALA A 14 -13.82 14.91 -6.83
C ALA A 14 -14.19 13.54 -7.41
N GLN A 15 -13.22 12.62 -7.43
CA GLN A 15 -13.47 11.25 -7.85
C GLN A 15 -14.65 10.67 -7.07
N THR A 16 -15.50 9.90 -7.75
CA THR A 16 -16.73 9.40 -7.16
C THR A 16 -16.67 7.89 -7.03
N LEU A 17 -16.90 7.38 -5.83
CA LEU A 17 -17.05 5.96 -5.55
C LEU A 17 -18.47 5.69 -5.08
N THR A 18 -19.14 4.75 -5.72
CA THR A 18 -20.47 4.29 -5.30
C THR A 18 -20.38 2.86 -4.81
N ILE A 19 -20.83 2.62 -3.57
CA ILE A 19 -20.94 1.27 -3.00
C ILE A 19 -22.42 0.88 -2.93
N THR A 20 -22.73 -0.31 -3.42
CA THR A 20 -24.08 -0.89 -3.32
C THR A 20 -24.00 -2.23 -2.60
N ASN A 21 -24.86 -2.43 -1.60
CA ASN A 21 -25.00 -3.71 -0.91
C ASN A 21 -26.15 -4.53 -1.53
N ASN A 22 -25.81 -5.59 -2.26
CA ASN A 22 -26.76 -6.55 -2.81
C ASN A 22 -26.78 -7.88 -2.01
N THR A 23 -26.14 -7.90 -0.84
CA THR A 23 -26.20 -9.03 0.08
C THR A 23 -27.45 -8.97 0.96
N ASP A 24 -27.78 -10.09 1.61
CA ASP A 24 -28.91 -10.16 2.54
C ASP A 24 -28.56 -9.60 3.94
N SER A 25 -27.28 -9.30 4.20
CA SER A 25 -26.78 -8.81 5.50
C SER A 25 -26.26 -7.37 5.39
N PRO A 26 -26.24 -6.59 6.49
CA PRO A 26 -25.67 -5.25 6.46
C PRO A 26 -24.15 -5.31 6.22
N ILE A 27 -23.63 -4.37 5.45
CA ILE A 27 -22.18 -4.13 5.33
C ILE A 27 -21.83 -2.79 5.94
N ILE A 28 -20.62 -2.67 6.47
CA ILE A 28 -20.07 -1.45 7.05
C ILE A 28 -19.01 -0.92 6.09
N VAL A 29 -19.16 0.32 5.64
CA VAL A 29 -18.20 0.99 4.76
C VAL A 29 -17.54 2.13 5.51
N LYS A 30 -16.20 2.06 5.64
CA LYS A 30 -15.38 3.07 6.31
C LYS A 30 -14.56 3.84 5.28
N ASN A 31 -14.65 5.18 5.33
CA ASN A 31 -13.85 6.13 4.57
C ASN A 31 -13.18 7.10 5.55
N GLY A 32 -11.90 6.86 5.86
CA GLY A 32 -11.20 7.58 6.92
C GLY A 32 -11.90 7.40 8.27
N LYS A 33 -12.30 8.50 8.92
CA LYS A 33 -13.04 8.49 10.19
C LYS A 33 -14.55 8.29 10.04
N LYS A 34 -15.09 8.38 8.81
CA LYS A 34 -16.52 8.24 8.56
C LYS A 34 -16.87 6.78 8.32
N GLU A 35 -17.91 6.30 9.00
CA GLU A 35 -18.44 4.95 8.84
C GLU A 35 -19.92 5.02 8.46
N VAL A 36 -20.33 4.16 7.53
CA VAL A 36 -21.73 4.07 7.07
C VAL A 36 -22.13 2.61 6.97
N THR A 37 -23.21 2.25 7.65
CA THR A 37 -23.86 0.93 7.49
C THR A 37 -24.81 0.96 6.31
N LEU A 38 -24.64 0.03 5.37
CA LEU A 38 -25.52 -0.19 4.23
C LEU A 38 -26.31 -1.47 4.45
N ASN A 39 -27.62 -1.34 4.66
CA ASN A 39 -28.54 -2.48 4.71
C ASN A 39 -28.76 -3.08 3.29
N ASN A 40 -29.55 -4.15 3.19
CA ASN A 40 -29.88 -4.78 1.90
C ASN A 40 -30.42 -3.74 0.89
N ARG A 41 -29.88 -3.76 -0.34
CA ARG A 41 -30.09 -2.79 -1.42
C ARG A 41 -29.67 -1.36 -1.09
N GLY A 42 -28.96 -1.16 0.02
CA GLY A 42 -28.42 0.11 0.43
C GLY A 42 -27.33 0.58 -0.54
N LYS A 43 -27.35 1.87 -0.85
CA LYS A 43 -26.39 2.49 -1.76
C LYS A 43 -25.84 3.76 -1.14
N LYS A 44 -24.54 3.98 -1.26
CA LYS A 44 -23.89 5.22 -0.81
C LYS A 44 -22.81 5.66 -1.77
N GLU A 45 -22.80 6.97 -2.02
CA GLU A 45 -21.75 7.64 -2.75
C GLU A 45 -20.72 8.25 -1.78
N PHE A 46 -19.45 8.13 -2.13
CA PHE A 46 -18.30 8.69 -1.46
C PHE A 46 -17.51 9.54 -2.45
N THR A 47 -17.10 10.72 -2.01
CA THR A 47 -16.21 11.62 -2.76
C THR A 47 -14.88 11.75 -2.02
N GLU A 48 -13.83 12.14 -2.75
CA GLU A 48 -12.50 12.46 -2.19
C GLU A 48 -11.90 11.31 -1.35
N THR A 49 -11.94 10.09 -1.88
CA THR A 49 -11.43 8.92 -1.15
C THR A 49 -10.41 8.15 -1.96
N ASP A 50 -9.22 7.97 -1.39
CA ASP A 50 -8.13 7.19 -1.99
C ASP A 50 -8.16 5.71 -1.60
N LYS A 51 -8.90 5.40 -0.54
CA LYS A 51 -9.06 4.07 0.04
C LYS A 51 -10.33 4.02 0.87
N ILE A 52 -11.04 2.90 0.78
CA ILE A 52 -12.11 2.55 1.72
C ILE A 52 -11.87 1.17 2.33
N SER A 53 -12.53 0.87 3.44
CA SER A 53 -12.67 -0.49 3.97
C SER A 53 -14.14 -0.87 3.92
N ILE A 54 -14.41 -2.11 3.50
CA ILE A 54 -15.73 -2.73 3.51
C ILE A 54 -15.65 -3.93 4.45
N THR A 55 -16.43 -3.89 5.52
CA THR A 55 -16.55 -4.96 6.50
C THR A 55 -17.92 -5.61 6.40
N ILE A 56 -17.92 -6.92 6.19
CA ILE A 56 -19.09 -7.79 6.26
C ILE A 56 -19.00 -8.50 7.61
N PRO A 57 -19.93 -8.24 8.55
CA PRO A 57 -19.87 -8.81 9.90
C PRO A 57 -19.68 -10.33 9.88
N ASN A 58 -18.73 -10.82 10.66
CA ASN A 58 -18.37 -12.24 10.82
C ASN A 58 -17.82 -12.94 9.57
N ASP A 59 -17.44 -12.21 8.52
CA ASP A 59 -17.03 -12.82 7.26
C ASP A 59 -15.74 -12.22 6.71
N LEU A 60 -15.79 -10.98 6.25
CA LEU A 60 -14.73 -10.38 5.46
C LEU A 60 -14.51 -8.92 5.83
N ASN A 61 -13.24 -8.52 5.96
CA ASN A 61 -12.84 -7.13 5.96
C ASN A 61 -11.88 -6.89 4.79
N GLN A 62 -12.32 -6.10 3.82
CA GLN A 62 -11.54 -5.81 2.63
C GLN A 62 -11.21 -4.33 2.53
N ASN A 63 -9.94 -4.06 2.29
CA ASN A 63 -9.44 -2.73 1.97
C ASN A 63 -9.42 -2.54 0.45
N ILE A 64 -10.14 -1.54 -0.05
CA ILE A 64 -10.20 -1.21 -1.47
C ILE A 64 -9.37 0.05 -1.71
N ASN A 65 -8.32 -0.08 -2.52
CA ASN A 65 -7.49 1.04 -2.94
C ASN A 65 -8.04 1.61 -4.25
N LEU A 66 -8.06 2.94 -4.36
CA LEU A 66 -8.67 3.66 -5.48
C LEU A 66 -7.62 4.46 -6.23
N PHE A 67 -7.52 4.22 -7.54
CA PHE A 67 -6.57 4.85 -8.45
C PHE A 67 -7.31 5.53 -9.59
N LEU A 68 -8.22 6.44 -9.20
CA LEU A 68 -9.06 7.22 -10.10
C LEU A 68 -8.46 8.61 -10.32
N GLU A 69 -8.77 9.20 -11.47
CA GLU A 69 -8.62 10.63 -11.72
C GLU A 69 -9.82 11.40 -11.14
N PRO A 70 -9.70 12.72 -10.90
CA PRO A 70 -10.75 13.50 -10.22
C PRO A 70 -12.13 13.46 -10.90
N THR A 71 -12.21 13.20 -12.21
CA THR A 71 -13.48 13.12 -12.94
C THR A 71 -14.02 11.70 -13.11
N GLU A 72 -13.23 10.68 -12.75
CA GLU A 72 -13.59 9.28 -12.95
C GLU A 72 -14.55 8.79 -11.85
N LYS A 73 -15.37 7.80 -12.22
CA LYS A 73 -16.40 7.22 -11.35
C LYS A 73 -16.30 5.69 -11.33
N LEU A 74 -16.20 5.12 -10.14
CA LEU A 74 -16.20 3.68 -9.93
C LEU A 74 -17.44 3.26 -9.12
N ASN A 75 -18.08 2.17 -9.52
CA ASN A 75 -19.12 1.53 -8.75
C ASN A 75 -18.65 0.14 -8.31
N ILE A 76 -18.92 -0.20 -7.06
CA ILE A 76 -18.63 -1.51 -6.49
C ILE A 76 -19.92 -2.05 -5.88
N ALA A 77 -20.38 -3.18 -6.36
CA ALA A 77 -21.49 -3.92 -5.77
C ALA A 77 -20.94 -5.09 -4.96
N VAL A 78 -21.40 -5.23 -3.71
CA VAL A 78 -21.15 -6.42 -2.90
C VAL A 78 -22.32 -7.36 -3.10
N GLU A 79 -22.09 -8.43 -3.87
CA GLU A 79 -23.09 -9.42 -4.24
C GLU A 79 -23.16 -10.58 -3.25
N LYS A 80 -24.20 -11.40 -3.36
CA LYS A 80 -24.35 -12.63 -2.58
C LYS A 80 -23.09 -13.51 -2.69
N GLY A 81 -22.69 -14.12 -1.56
CA GLY A 81 -21.43 -14.84 -1.44
C GLY A 81 -20.20 -13.92 -1.35
N ASN A 82 -20.40 -12.66 -0.92
CA ASN A 82 -19.36 -11.65 -0.70
C ASN A 82 -18.48 -11.36 -1.93
N LYS A 83 -19.06 -11.51 -3.11
CA LYS A 83 -18.37 -11.23 -4.37
C LYS A 83 -18.42 -9.74 -4.66
N PHE A 84 -17.27 -9.14 -4.94
CA PHE A 84 -17.18 -7.74 -5.36
C PHE A 84 -17.30 -7.66 -6.89
N VAL A 85 -18.20 -6.80 -7.36
CA VAL A 85 -18.40 -6.54 -8.79
C VAL A 85 -18.10 -5.07 -9.08
N TYR A 86 -17.13 -4.84 -9.96
CA TYR A 86 -16.64 -3.51 -10.32
C TYR A 86 -17.23 -3.07 -11.66
N THR A 87 -17.76 -1.85 -11.73
CA THR A 87 -18.25 -1.22 -12.96
C THR A 87 -17.91 0.27 -13.02
N GLY A 88 -17.93 0.87 -14.21
CA GLY A 88 -17.52 2.27 -14.43
C GLY A 88 -16.06 2.39 -14.85
N ASP A 89 -15.45 3.54 -14.54
CA ASP A 89 -14.09 3.87 -14.94
C ASP A 89 -13.07 2.95 -14.28
N ARG A 90 -12.14 2.43 -15.09
CA ARG A 90 -11.05 1.54 -14.64
C ARG A 90 -11.53 0.34 -13.82
N ALA A 91 -12.75 -0.15 -14.06
CA ALA A 91 -13.32 -1.26 -13.30
C ALA A 91 -12.45 -2.52 -13.31
N LYS A 92 -11.99 -2.96 -14.50
CA LYS A 92 -11.11 -4.14 -14.65
C LYS A 92 -9.79 -3.99 -13.89
N LEU A 93 -9.22 -2.79 -13.90
CA LEU A 93 -8.00 -2.49 -13.16
C LEU A 93 -8.25 -2.64 -11.66
N HIS A 94 -9.32 -2.03 -11.13
CA HIS A 94 -9.63 -2.09 -9.70
C HIS A 94 -10.00 -3.51 -9.25
N GLU A 95 -10.72 -4.28 -10.07
CA GLU A 95 -10.95 -5.70 -9.80
C GLU A 95 -9.63 -6.45 -9.68
N TYR A 96 -8.72 -6.30 -10.66
CA TYR A 96 -7.43 -6.96 -10.61
C TYR A 96 -6.61 -6.57 -9.37
N LEU A 97 -6.51 -5.28 -9.07
CA LEU A 97 -5.70 -4.78 -7.95
C LEU A 97 -6.21 -5.25 -6.59
N ASN A 98 -7.53 -5.27 -6.38
CA ASN A 98 -8.11 -5.56 -5.08
C ASN A 98 -8.41 -7.05 -4.86
N GLU A 99 -8.57 -7.83 -5.94
CA GLU A 99 -8.93 -9.26 -5.85
C GLU A 99 -7.78 -10.21 -6.22
N LYS A 100 -6.88 -9.81 -7.13
CA LYS A 100 -5.94 -10.74 -7.79
C LYS A 100 -4.47 -10.42 -7.59
N LEU A 101 -4.09 -9.13 -7.51
CA LEU A 101 -2.68 -8.73 -7.43
C LEU A 101 -1.93 -9.44 -6.29
N ASN A 102 -2.49 -9.44 -5.09
CA ASN A 102 -1.85 -10.10 -3.94
C ASN A 102 -1.73 -11.62 -4.13
N ILE A 103 -2.69 -12.26 -4.79
CA ILE A 103 -2.63 -13.70 -5.08
C ILE A 103 -1.49 -13.97 -6.05
N ASP A 104 -1.41 -13.18 -7.14
CA ASP A 104 -0.38 -13.32 -8.17
C ASP A 104 1.02 -13.04 -7.61
N THR A 105 1.17 -12.03 -6.74
CA THR A 105 2.47 -11.67 -6.15
C THR A 105 2.87 -12.59 -5.00
N PHE A 106 2.06 -12.70 -3.95
CA PHE A 106 2.40 -13.54 -2.79
C PHE A 106 2.36 -15.04 -3.11
N GLY A 107 1.62 -15.45 -4.15
CA GLY A 107 1.66 -16.82 -4.67
C GLY A 107 3.05 -17.25 -5.18
N LYS A 108 3.99 -16.31 -5.40
CA LYS A 108 5.38 -16.59 -5.80
C LYS A 108 6.37 -16.68 -4.64
N ILE A 109 5.96 -16.43 -3.40
CA ILE A 109 6.88 -16.43 -2.24
C ILE A 109 7.64 -17.75 -2.12
N ASN A 110 6.95 -18.89 -2.18
CA ASN A 110 7.61 -20.20 -2.08
C ASN A 110 8.63 -20.43 -3.21
N THR A 111 8.34 -19.92 -4.41
CA THR A 111 9.28 -19.97 -5.54
C THR A 111 10.53 -19.13 -5.24
N TYR A 112 10.36 -17.90 -4.75
CA TYR A 112 11.48 -17.04 -4.37
C TYR A 112 12.31 -17.62 -3.22
N GLU A 113 11.67 -18.21 -2.22
CA GLU A 113 12.37 -18.89 -1.12
C GLU A 113 13.21 -20.07 -1.63
N GLN A 114 12.67 -20.92 -2.50
CA GLN A 114 13.39 -22.05 -3.09
C GLN A 114 14.58 -21.60 -3.93
N ILE A 115 14.42 -20.53 -4.72
CA ILE A 115 15.52 -19.94 -5.50
C ILE A 115 16.58 -19.34 -4.56
N GLY A 116 16.14 -18.67 -3.49
CA GLY A 116 17.01 -18.11 -2.45
C GLY A 116 17.84 -19.17 -1.74
N GLN A 117 17.26 -20.33 -1.43
CA GLN A 117 17.99 -21.48 -0.87
C GLN A 117 19.08 -22.00 -1.81
N LYS A 118 18.84 -21.97 -3.13
CA LYS A 118 19.83 -22.31 -4.16
C LYS A 118 20.85 -21.20 -4.41
N LYS A 119 20.64 -20.00 -3.83
CA LYS A 119 21.46 -18.79 -4.02
C LYS A 119 21.59 -18.38 -5.49
N ASN A 120 20.55 -18.62 -6.29
CA ASN A 120 20.59 -18.35 -7.72
C ASN A 120 20.03 -16.96 -8.04
N HIS A 121 20.90 -15.95 -7.99
CA HIS A 121 20.54 -14.55 -8.20
C HIS A 121 19.89 -14.32 -9.57
N GLY A 122 20.51 -14.83 -10.65
CA GLY A 122 19.99 -14.63 -12.01
C GLY A 122 18.65 -15.31 -12.27
N GLU A 123 18.35 -16.43 -11.59
CA GLU A 123 17.02 -17.05 -11.63
C GLU A 123 15.99 -16.20 -10.87
N LEU A 124 16.35 -15.68 -9.70
CA LEU A 124 15.46 -14.83 -8.90
C LEU A 124 15.08 -13.57 -9.67
N GLU A 125 16.05 -12.87 -10.26
CA GLU A 125 15.82 -11.71 -11.10
C GLU A 125 14.85 -12.03 -12.24
N LYS A 126 15.13 -13.07 -13.03
CA LYS A 126 14.31 -13.42 -14.19
C LYS A 126 12.87 -13.74 -13.81
N VAL A 127 12.68 -14.60 -12.80
CA VAL A 127 11.33 -15.01 -12.37
C VAL A 127 10.54 -13.83 -11.82
N SER A 128 11.20 -12.99 -11.03
CA SER A 128 10.60 -11.80 -10.43
C SER A 128 10.23 -10.73 -11.46
N GLU A 129 11.11 -10.47 -12.41
CA GLU A 129 10.89 -9.50 -13.49
C GLU A 129 9.80 -9.97 -14.46
N LEU A 130 9.74 -11.27 -14.78
CA LEU A 130 8.65 -11.85 -15.57
C LEU A 130 7.29 -11.67 -14.89
N LEU A 131 7.23 -11.86 -13.57
CA LEU A 131 6.01 -11.58 -12.81
C LEU A 131 5.64 -10.09 -12.89
N LEU A 132 6.60 -9.20 -12.69
CA LEU A 132 6.34 -7.75 -12.80
C LEU A 132 5.82 -7.39 -14.20
N MET A 133 6.40 -7.94 -15.26
CA MET A 133 5.92 -7.72 -16.63
C MET A 133 4.47 -8.17 -16.82
N ASP A 134 4.09 -9.34 -16.30
CA ASP A 134 2.71 -9.83 -16.34
C ASP A 134 1.76 -8.90 -15.57
N VAL A 135 2.14 -8.44 -14.38
CA VAL A 135 1.37 -7.46 -13.60
C VAL A 135 1.21 -6.13 -14.36
N LEU A 136 2.27 -5.63 -15.00
CA LEU A 136 2.23 -4.42 -15.81
C LEU A 136 1.28 -4.56 -17.00
N ASN A 137 1.30 -5.71 -17.68
CA ASN A 137 0.38 -6.02 -18.78
C ASN A 137 -1.08 -6.02 -18.30
N LYS A 138 -1.38 -6.70 -17.19
CA LYS A 138 -2.74 -6.76 -16.61
C LYS A 138 -3.26 -5.40 -16.14
N THR A 139 -2.36 -4.49 -15.78
CA THR A 139 -2.68 -3.13 -15.31
C THR A 139 -2.61 -2.07 -16.41
N GLY A 140 -2.18 -2.44 -17.62
CA GLY A 140 -2.01 -1.52 -18.74
C GLY A 140 -0.90 -0.48 -18.52
N LEU A 141 0.04 -0.76 -17.63
CA LEU A 141 1.17 0.14 -17.35
C LEU A 141 2.36 -0.20 -18.26
N PRO A 142 2.97 0.78 -18.94
CA PRO A 142 4.12 0.53 -19.81
C PRO A 142 5.41 0.22 -19.05
N ASN A 143 5.52 0.68 -17.80
CA ASN A 143 6.63 0.41 -16.89
C ASN A 143 6.21 0.75 -15.45
N ILE A 144 7.04 0.33 -14.49
CA ILE A 144 6.80 0.58 -13.06
C ILE A 144 7.46 1.87 -12.53
N VAL A 145 8.37 2.46 -13.30
CA VAL A 145 9.15 3.63 -12.87
C VAL A 145 8.28 4.89 -12.95
N VAL A 146 8.24 5.66 -11.87
CA VAL A 146 7.47 6.90 -11.82
C VAL A 146 8.19 7.99 -12.63
N SER A 147 7.44 8.64 -13.51
CA SER A 147 7.87 9.80 -14.31
C SER A 147 7.22 11.09 -13.79
N SER A 148 7.89 12.23 -14.02
CA SER A 148 7.32 13.56 -13.80
C SER A 148 6.12 13.86 -14.70
N GLU A 149 5.93 13.10 -15.78
CA GLU A 149 4.79 13.24 -16.69
C GLU A 149 3.58 12.39 -16.27
N ASP A 150 3.79 11.40 -15.38
CA ASP A 150 2.70 10.56 -14.90
C ASP A 150 1.67 11.41 -14.15
N LYS A 151 0.38 11.19 -14.42
CA LYS A 151 -0.72 11.71 -13.61
C LYS A 151 -0.64 11.17 -12.19
N ILE A 152 -1.23 11.89 -11.23
CA ILE A 152 -1.19 11.53 -9.80
C ILE A 152 -1.72 10.09 -9.56
N SER A 153 -2.83 9.71 -10.20
CA SER A 153 -3.39 8.36 -10.03
C SER A 153 -2.43 7.27 -10.52
N ILE A 154 -1.73 7.53 -11.63
CA ILE A 154 -0.76 6.61 -12.23
C ILE A 154 0.49 6.50 -11.36
N ARG A 155 0.99 7.61 -10.79
CA ARG A 155 2.11 7.57 -9.83
C ARG A 155 1.77 6.71 -8.61
N ARG A 156 0.57 6.90 -8.06
CA ARG A 156 0.07 6.14 -6.92
C ARG A 156 -0.07 4.66 -7.26
N LEU A 157 -0.61 4.33 -8.44
CA LEU A 157 -0.77 2.96 -8.92
C LEU A 157 0.59 2.27 -9.11
N LYS A 158 1.53 2.91 -9.81
CA LYS A 158 2.90 2.40 -10.01
C LYS A 158 3.57 2.12 -8.68
N ASN A 159 3.51 3.05 -7.74
CA ASN A 159 4.09 2.86 -6.41
C ASN A 159 3.41 1.72 -5.64
N TYR A 160 2.08 1.63 -5.67
CA TYR A 160 1.37 0.53 -5.02
C TYR A 160 1.84 -0.84 -5.53
N ILE A 161 1.88 -1.03 -6.85
CA ILE A 161 2.35 -2.27 -7.48
C ILE A 161 3.82 -2.53 -7.18
N LYS A 162 4.67 -1.50 -7.32
CA LYS A 162 6.12 -1.60 -7.13
C LYS A 162 6.46 -2.14 -5.75
N TYR A 163 5.89 -1.53 -4.72
CA TYR A 163 6.20 -1.87 -3.35
C TYR A 163 5.48 -3.14 -2.89
N ASN A 164 4.29 -3.45 -3.44
CA ASN A 164 3.67 -4.77 -3.25
C ASN A 164 4.59 -5.87 -3.78
N TRP A 165 5.05 -5.76 -5.02
CA TRP A 165 5.95 -6.71 -5.65
C TRP A 165 7.29 -6.85 -4.92
N LEU A 166 7.97 -5.73 -4.62
CA LEU A 166 9.23 -5.74 -3.87
C LEU A 166 9.09 -6.40 -2.50
N TYR A 167 7.98 -6.15 -1.82
CA TYR A 167 7.68 -6.78 -0.52
C TYR A 167 7.43 -8.29 -0.63
N THR A 168 7.17 -8.85 -1.80
CA THR A 168 7.11 -10.31 -1.97
C THR A 168 8.49 -10.95 -2.14
N ILE A 169 9.52 -10.17 -2.50
CA ILE A 169 10.88 -10.65 -2.75
C ILE A 169 11.73 -10.49 -1.49
N PHE A 170 11.74 -9.31 -0.90
CA PHE A 170 12.70 -8.97 0.16
C PHE A 170 12.62 -9.83 1.42
N PRO A 171 11.43 -10.21 1.94
CA PRO A 171 11.33 -11.10 3.09
C PRO A 171 11.95 -12.47 2.85
N THR A 172 11.96 -12.98 1.61
CA THR A 172 12.51 -14.30 1.30
C THR A 172 14.03 -14.34 1.34
N LEU A 173 14.69 -13.18 1.52
CA LEU A 173 16.13 -13.05 1.61
C LEU A 173 16.67 -13.14 3.04
N ASP A 174 15.81 -13.17 4.06
CA ASP A 174 16.25 -12.98 5.44
C ASP A 174 17.06 -14.16 5.98
N ARG A 175 16.85 -15.35 5.42
CA ARG A 175 17.64 -16.56 5.71
C ARG A 175 18.81 -16.79 4.75
N GLY A 176 19.03 -15.87 3.81
CA GLY A 176 20.05 -15.98 2.78
C GLY A 176 21.46 -15.66 3.29
N GLU A 177 22.47 -16.21 2.63
CA GLU A 177 23.86 -15.80 2.82
C GLU A 177 24.03 -14.30 2.53
N THR A 178 24.87 -13.61 3.30
CA THR A 178 25.07 -12.16 3.20
C THR A 178 25.48 -11.69 1.79
N SER A 179 26.30 -12.48 1.08
CA SER A 179 26.74 -12.20 -0.30
C SER A 179 25.56 -12.17 -1.27
N PHE A 180 24.78 -13.26 -1.30
CA PHE A 180 23.55 -13.38 -2.09
C PHE A 180 22.53 -12.29 -1.74
N LYS A 181 22.28 -12.07 -0.44
CA LYS A 181 21.37 -11.02 0.03
C LYS A 181 21.79 -9.64 -0.48
N LYS A 182 23.09 -9.34 -0.43
CA LYS A 182 23.66 -8.09 -0.93
C LYS A 182 23.46 -7.92 -2.43
N GLU A 183 23.73 -8.94 -3.24
CA GLU A 183 23.54 -8.89 -4.69
C GLU A 183 22.07 -8.59 -5.05
N VAL A 184 21.14 -9.36 -4.47
CA VAL A 184 19.71 -9.21 -4.73
C VAL A 184 19.21 -7.82 -4.31
N ILE A 185 19.51 -7.40 -3.09
CA ILE A 185 19.08 -6.08 -2.59
C ILE A 185 19.65 -4.97 -3.49
N ASN A 186 20.92 -5.06 -3.87
CA ASN A 186 21.56 -4.06 -4.71
C ASN A 186 20.92 -3.93 -6.09
N TYR A 187 20.53 -5.06 -6.70
CA TYR A 187 19.84 -5.06 -7.99
C TYR A 187 18.53 -4.26 -7.92
N TYR A 188 17.62 -4.65 -7.02
CA TYR A 188 16.31 -4.01 -6.93
C TYR A 188 16.39 -2.58 -6.42
N PHE A 189 17.31 -2.31 -5.50
CA PHE A 189 17.55 -0.97 -4.98
C PHE A 189 17.93 0.00 -6.10
N LYS A 190 18.99 -0.32 -6.87
CA LYS A 190 19.47 0.54 -7.97
C LYS A 190 18.41 0.73 -9.06
N LYS A 191 17.70 -0.34 -9.41
CA LYS A 191 16.76 -0.31 -10.54
C LYS A 191 15.44 0.40 -10.20
N TYR A 192 14.95 0.30 -8.97
CA TYR A 192 13.57 0.68 -8.64
C TYR A 192 13.38 1.64 -7.47
N ILE A 193 14.37 1.75 -6.58
CA ILE A 193 14.22 2.43 -5.29
C ILE A 193 15.13 3.65 -5.17
N GLU A 194 16.34 3.61 -5.74
CA GLU A 194 17.35 4.67 -5.56
C GLU A 194 16.82 6.08 -5.86
N LYS A 195 16.01 6.22 -6.92
CA LYS A 195 15.40 7.50 -7.30
C LYS A 195 14.27 7.97 -6.37
N ASP A 196 13.71 7.08 -5.56
CA ASP A 196 12.66 7.41 -4.59
C ASP A 196 13.22 7.97 -3.27
N ILE A 197 14.49 7.71 -2.97
CA ILE A 197 15.13 7.96 -1.67
C ILE A 197 14.96 9.39 -1.14
N PRO A 198 15.16 10.44 -1.94
CA PRO A 198 15.05 11.81 -1.43
C PRO A 198 13.63 12.19 -0.98
N LYS A 199 12.62 11.38 -1.31
CA LYS A 199 11.19 11.64 -1.08
C LYS A 199 10.48 10.48 -0.41
N PHE A 200 11.17 9.62 0.34
CA PHE A 200 10.50 8.53 1.03
C PHE A 200 9.34 9.05 1.88
N SER A 201 8.19 8.42 1.69
CA SER A 201 6.99 8.64 2.48
C SER A 201 6.17 7.35 2.44
N CYS A 202 5.81 6.83 3.61
CA CYS A 202 4.96 5.65 3.68
C CYS A 202 3.51 6.05 3.52
N THR A 203 2.98 5.83 2.31
CA THR A 203 1.54 5.95 2.04
C THR A 203 0.81 4.62 2.18
N THR A 204 1.55 3.51 2.26
CA THR A 204 1.01 2.15 2.40
C THR A 204 1.93 1.31 3.29
N THR A 205 1.40 0.23 3.86
CA THR A 205 2.17 -0.77 4.60
C THR A 205 3.28 -1.38 3.77
N PHE A 206 3.06 -1.60 2.46
CA PHE A 206 4.10 -2.15 1.58
C PHE A 206 5.31 -1.22 1.44
N HIS A 207 5.09 0.09 1.35
CA HIS A 207 6.20 1.06 1.36
C HIS A 207 7.02 0.94 2.63
N TYR A 208 6.34 0.92 3.78
CA TYR A 208 6.99 0.78 5.08
C TYR A 208 7.82 -0.50 5.16
N ASN A 209 7.24 -1.65 4.83
CA ASN A 209 7.92 -2.93 4.93
C ASN A 209 9.19 -3.00 4.07
N VAL A 210 9.15 -2.46 2.85
CA VAL A 210 10.33 -2.42 1.98
C VAL A 210 11.41 -1.53 2.57
N ILE A 211 11.06 -0.33 3.03
CA ILE A 211 12.03 0.61 3.64
C ILE A 211 12.59 0.02 4.93
N GLU A 212 11.77 -0.63 5.75
CA GLU A 212 12.18 -1.30 6.97
C GLU A 212 13.24 -2.37 6.67
N ILE A 213 13.04 -3.19 5.64
CA ILE A 213 14.02 -4.19 5.21
C ILE A 213 15.31 -3.54 4.72
N LEU A 214 15.23 -2.45 3.94
CA LEU A 214 16.42 -1.71 3.50
C LEU A 214 17.19 -1.12 4.69
N ALA A 215 16.49 -0.55 5.68
CA ALA A 215 17.09 0.00 6.89
C ALA A 215 17.79 -1.08 7.73
N LYS A 216 17.17 -2.26 7.90
CA LYS A 216 17.79 -3.44 8.55
C LYS A 216 19.08 -3.87 7.83
N ASN A 217 19.12 -3.72 6.51
CA ASN A 217 20.22 -4.17 5.65
C ASN A 217 21.09 -3.02 5.13
N LYS A 218 21.09 -1.87 5.80
CA LYS A 218 21.79 -0.66 5.33
C LYS A 218 23.27 -0.88 5.02
N SER A 219 23.95 -1.77 5.74
CA SER A 219 25.38 -2.09 5.53
C SER A 219 25.63 -2.86 4.23
N LEU A 220 24.58 -3.42 3.63
CA LEU A 220 24.65 -4.14 2.36
C LEU A 220 24.38 -3.21 1.16
N LEU A 221 23.77 -2.05 1.39
CA LEU A 221 23.39 -1.10 0.35
C LEU A 221 24.60 -0.41 -0.27
N PRO A 222 24.51 -0.01 -1.55
CA PRO A 222 25.60 0.68 -2.23
C PRO A 222 25.61 2.18 -1.94
N ALA A 223 24.56 2.71 -1.30
CA ALA A 223 24.37 4.13 -0.99
C ALA A 223 23.90 4.29 0.45
N GLU A 224 24.18 5.46 1.03
CA GLU A 224 23.70 5.81 2.36
C GLU A 224 22.19 6.09 2.34
N LEU A 225 21.49 5.57 3.34
CA LEU A 225 20.08 5.91 3.56
C LEU A 225 19.98 7.26 4.26
N PRO A 226 19.01 8.12 3.89
CA PRO A 226 18.76 9.37 4.56
C PRO A 226 18.35 9.13 6.01
N THR A 227 18.80 10.01 6.90
CA THR A 227 18.41 9.98 8.30
C THR A 227 17.34 11.03 8.59
N TYR A 228 16.40 10.70 9.45
CA TYR A 228 15.30 11.53 9.87
C TYR A 228 15.29 11.70 11.39
N PRO A 229 14.72 12.80 11.91
CA PRO A 229 14.51 12.96 13.34
C PRO A 229 13.64 11.84 13.92
N ILE A 230 14.03 11.32 15.08
CA ILE A 230 13.23 10.36 15.84
C ILE A 230 12.06 11.11 16.49
N VAL A 231 10.83 10.66 16.24
CA VAL A 231 9.63 11.28 16.83
C VAL A 231 9.44 10.85 18.29
N GLU A 232 9.73 9.58 18.58
CA GLU A 232 9.64 8.98 19.91
C GLU A 232 10.70 7.87 20.02
N HIS A 233 11.50 7.92 21.09
CA HIS A 233 12.63 7.01 21.28
C HIS A 233 12.18 5.62 21.70
N THR A 234 12.79 4.60 21.08
CA THR A 234 12.54 3.17 21.33
C THR A 234 13.82 2.35 21.19
N ASP A 235 13.80 1.07 21.56
CA ASP A 235 14.92 0.16 21.31
C ASP A 235 15.25 0.01 19.81
N ASP A 236 14.29 0.30 18.93
CA ASP A 236 14.41 0.21 17.47
C ASP A 236 14.89 1.52 16.81
N ASP A 237 15.43 2.49 17.57
CA ASP A 237 15.91 3.79 17.04
C ASP A 237 16.99 3.66 15.96
N ASN A 238 17.79 2.58 16.02
CA ASN A 238 18.78 2.27 15.00
C ASN A 238 18.18 2.01 13.62
N LEU A 239 16.91 1.61 13.57
CA LEU A 239 16.11 1.46 12.37
C LEU A 239 15.27 2.72 12.12
N ASN A 240 14.57 3.22 13.13
CA ASN A 240 13.62 4.33 13.01
C ASN A 240 14.28 5.62 12.49
N LYS A 241 15.58 5.81 12.73
CA LYS A 241 16.32 6.96 12.18
C LYS A 241 16.37 6.98 10.65
N TYR A 242 16.11 5.87 9.97
CA TYR A 242 16.02 5.81 8.50
C TYR A 242 14.59 5.91 7.98
N LEU A 243 13.62 6.11 8.89
CA LEU A 243 12.21 6.21 8.56
C LEU A 243 11.75 7.66 8.68
N PRO A 244 11.13 8.26 7.64
CA PRO A 244 10.48 9.55 7.77
C PRO A 244 9.29 9.45 8.74
N GLN A 245 8.80 10.58 9.24
CA GLN A 245 7.74 10.63 10.24
C GLN A 245 6.52 9.76 9.91
N ASN A 246 6.02 9.79 8.67
CA ASN A 246 4.89 8.94 8.25
C ASN A 246 5.20 7.43 8.29
N CYS A 247 6.46 7.04 8.09
CA CYS A 247 6.89 5.65 8.24
C CYS A 247 7.09 5.26 9.70
N GLN A 248 7.58 6.17 10.55
CA GLN A 248 7.64 5.93 12.00
C GLN A 248 6.24 5.72 12.57
N LYS A 249 5.23 6.47 12.09
CA LYS A 249 3.82 6.21 12.43
C LYS A 249 3.41 4.76 12.14
N GLN A 250 3.73 4.25 10.96
CA GLN A 250 3.42 2.87 10.57
C GLN A 250 4.11 1.85 11.49
N TYR A 251 5.36 2.10 11.89
CA TYR A 251 6.06 1.29 12.90
C TYR A 251 5.27 1.21 14.23
N PHE A 252 4.85 2.36 14.79
CA PHE A 252 4.08 2.35 16.03
C PHE A 252 2.73 1.66 15.86
N GLN A 253 2.08 1.83 14.70
CA GLN A 253 0.81 1.18 14.38
C GLN A 253 0.93 -0.35 14.32
N GLU A 254 1.97 -0.87 13.66
CA GLU A 254 2.19 -2.31 13.56
C GLU A 254 2.54 -2.95 14.89
N LYS A 255 3.38 -2.28 15.71
CA LYS A 255 3.68 -2.73 17.07
C LYS A 255 2.42 -2.75 17.94
N TYR A 256 1.58 -1.72 17.86
CA TYR A 256 0.29 -1.70 18.56
C TYR A 256 -0.61 -2.84 18.10
N ASN A 257 -0.84 -2.99 16.79
CA ASN A 257 -1.72 -4.02 16.24
C ASN A 257 -1.27 -5.43 16.63
N TYR A 258 0.03 -5.71 16.57
CA TYR A 258 0.59 -6.98 16.99
C TYR A 258 0.35 -7.24 18.49
N LEU A 259 0.71 -6.28 19.35
CA LEU A 259 0.54 -6.42 20.79
C LEU A 259 -0.93 -6.47 21.21
N GLU A 260 -1.83 -5.79 20.51
CA GLU A 260 -3.27 -5.90 20.73
C GLU A 260 -3.75 -7.31 20.39
N HIS A 261 -3.32 -7.85 19.26
CA HIS A 261 -3.69 -9.20 18.82
C HIS A 261 -3.22 -10.30 19.79
N ILE A 262 -2.00 -10.20 20.30
CA ILE A 262 -1.45 -11.18 21.28
C ILE A 262 -1.75 -10.82 22.74
N ASN A 263 -2.50 -9.74 22.99
CA ASN A 263 -2.74 -9.16 24.31
C ASN A 263 -1.46 -8.93 25.15
N GLY A 264 -0.44 -8.33 24.54
CA GLY A 264 0.86 -8.06 25.14
C GLY A 264 0.89 -6.83 26.06
N HIS A 265 1.82 -6.83 27.02
CA HIS A 265 1.89 -5.85 28.12
C HIS A 265 2.10 -4.39 27.70
N ASN A 266 2.72 -4.11 26.54
CA ASN A 266 3.11 -2.76 26.14
C ASN A 266 2.13 -2.09 25.15
N LYS A 267 0.98 -2.69 24.83
CA LYS A 267 0.06 -2.16 23.82
C LYS A 267 -0.41 -0.73 24.11
N GLU A 268 -0.68 -0.40 25.38
CA GLU A 268 -1.12 0.94 25.79
C GLU A 268 -0.04 2.02 25.60
N TYR A 269 1.25 1.66 25.70
CA TYR A 269 2.35 2.58 25.39
C TYR A 269 2.30 2.98 23.90
N TYR A 270 2.24 2.01 23.00
CA TYR A 270 2.18 2.29 21.56
C TYR A 270 0.92 3.06 21.17
N LYS A 271 -0.22 2.72 21.78
CA LYS A 271 -1.48 3.47 21.63
C LYS A 271 -1.35 4.94 22.04
N LYS A 272 -0.72 5.19 23.19
CA LYS A 272 -0.46 6.56 23.68
C LYS A 272 0.39 7.35 22.70
N VAL A 273 1.48 6.76 22.19
CA VAL A 273 2.37 7.43 21.22
C VAL A 273 1.63 7.75 19.93
N LEU A 274 0.84 6.81 19.39
CA LEU A 274 0.01 7.03 18.20
C LEU A 274 -0.93 8.24 18.38
N ARG A 275 -1.57 8.34 19.55
CA ARG A 275 -2.46 9.46 19.86
C ARG A 275 -1.74 10.78 20.04
N GLU A 276 -0.70 10.82 20.86
CA GLU A 276 -0.03 12.08 21.25
C GLU A 276 0.91 12.63 20.18
N LYS A 277 1.53 11.77 19.38
CA LYS A 277 2.57 12.15 18.41
C LYS A 277 2.10 12.13 16.97
N PHE A 278 1.09 11.31 16.66
CA PHE A 278 0.61 11.10 15.29
C PHE A 278 -0.87 11.45 15.11
N ASN A 279 -1.55 11.92 16.16
CA ASN A 279 -2.96 12.32 16.15
C ASN A 279 -3.92 11.22 15.70
N GLU A 280 -3.61 9.96 16.02
CA GLU A 280 -4.53 8.83 15.86
C GLU A 280 -5.54 8.77 17.02
N GLU A 281 -6.77 8.35 16.73
CA GLU A 281 -7.85 8.18 17.72
C GLU A 281 -7.98 6.73 18.18
#